data_AF-A0A946UXB5-F1
#
_entry.id   AF-A0A946UXB5-F1
#
_cell.length_a   1.000
_cell.length_b   1.000
_cell.length_c   1.000
_cell.angle_alpha   90.00
_cell.angle_beta   90.00
_cell.angle_gamma   90.00
#
_symmetry.space_group_name_H-M   'P 1'
#
loop_
_entity.id
_entity.type
_entity.pdbx_description
1 polymer ?
#
loop_
_entity_poly.entity_id
_entity_poly.type
_entity_poly.pdbx_seq_one_letter_code
_entity_poly.pdbx_strand_id
1 'polypeptide(L)'
;HYGDTFVLPEAVIGENTAVLKGLDGRKMSKSYNNTIPLFAPEKRLRKLIMKIKTNSLEPGEPKDTGDSTLYDIYKAFASAGETMAIEQRYAEGIAWGEMKQQLFEYINEKIKPAREEYERLLADPAAVEAELVKGAERAREIAVPYLAEIRHAVGIRALA
;
A
#
# COMPACT_ATOMS: atom_id res chain seq x y z
N HIS A 1 -28.24 34.22 -8.75
CA HIS A 1 -28.43 32.77 -8.58
C HIS A 1 -27.45 32.08 -9.51
N TYR A 2 -26.55 31.24 -8.99
CA TYR A 2 -25.41 30.70 -9.76
C TYR A 2 -25.72 29.37 -10.48
N GLY A 3 -26.94 28.84 -10.34
CA GLY A 3 -27.35 27.56 -10.94
C GLY A 3 -26.77 26.34 -10.21
N ASP A 4 -27.26 25.16 -10.59
CA ASP A 4 -26.80 23.87 -10.04
C ASP A 4 -25.46 23.49 -10.68
N THR A 5 -24.38 24.00 -10.10
CA THR A 5 -23.06 23.92 -10.71
C THR A 5 -22.33 22.64 -10.33
N PHE A 6 -22.26 22.30 -9.03
CA PHE A 6 -21.50 21.15 -8.54
C PHE A 6 -22.38 19.98 -8.12
N VAL A 7 -21.98 18.78 -8.52
CA VAL A 7 -22.56 17.53 -8.02
C VAL A 7 -22.07 17.28 -6.59
N LEU A 8 -22.98 16.94 -5.69
CA LEU A 8 -22.61 16.54 -4.33
C LEU A 8 -21.91 15.17 -4.38
N PRO A 9 -20.64 15.06 -3.94
CA PRO A 9 -19.94 13.78 -3.96
C PRO A 9 -20.45 12.87 -2.84
N GLU A 10 -20.39 11.57 -3.09
CA GLU A 10 -20.67 10.53 -2.10
C GLU A 10 -19.38 9.91 -1.58
N ALA A 11 -19.35 9.58 -0.29
CA ALA A 11 -18.21 8.92 0.32
C ALA A 11 -18.18 7.43 -0.05
N VAL A 12 -17.04 6.95 -0.55
CA VAL A 12 -16.79 5.52 -0.77
C VAL A 12 -15.85 5.03 0.33
N ILE A 13 -16.38 4.27 1.28
CA ILE A 13 -15.62 3.71 2.41
C ILE A 13 -15.42 2.21 2.15
N GLY A 14 -14.17 1.79 2.01
CA GLY A 14 -13.85 0.36 1.90
C GLY A 14 -14.14 -0.36 3.20
N GLU A 15 -14.79 -1.53 3.12
CA GLU A 15 -15.18 -2.34 4.29
C GLU A 15 -13.96 -2.85 5.09
N ASN A 16 -12.82 -3.04 4.42
CA ASN A 16 -11.58 -3.54 5.01
C ASN A 16 -10.50 -2.45 5.06
N THR A 17 -10.49 -1.67 6.15
CA THR A 17 -9.39 -0.74 6.48
C THR A 17 -8.40 -1.39 7.45
N ALA A 18 -7.93 -2.60 7.14
CA ALA A 18 -6.98 -3.31 7.99
C ALA A 18 -5.71 -2.46 8.16
N VAL A 19 -5.48 -1.97 9.37
CA VAL A 19 -4.31 -1.17 9.71
C VAL A 19 -3.13 -2.11 9.84
N LEU A 20 -2.21 -2.07 8.86
CA LEU A 20 -0.97 -2.83 8.94
C LEU A 20 -0.09 -2.32 10.08
N LYS A 21 0.43 -3.26 10.88
CA LYS A 21 1.44 -2.98 11.89
C LYS A 21 2.81 -2.78 11.22
N GLY A 22 3.57 -1.82 11.72
CA GLY A 22 4.94 -1.53 11.32
C GLY A 22 5.95 -2.41 12.06
N LEU A 23 7.24 -2.17 11.82
CA LEU A 23 8.35 -2.96 12.36
C LEU A 23 8.34 -3.14 13.90
N ASP A 24 7.67 -2.25 14.61
CA ASP A 24 7.61 -2.19 16.06
C ASP A 24 6.25 -2.59 16.66
N GLY A 25 5.32 -3.11 15.85
CA GLY A 25 3.98 -3.52 16.27
C GLY A 25 2.94 -2.40 16.31
N ARG A 26 3.34 -1.13 16.23
CA ARG A 26 2.40 0.01 16.13
C ARG A 26 1.88 0.15 14.70
N LYS A 27 0.81 0.92 14.48
CA LYS A 27 0.36 1.31 13.12
C LYS A 27 1.56 1.72 12.26
N MET A 28 1.67 1.15 11.07
CA MET A 28 2.72 1.51 10.13
C MET A 28 2.56 2.98 9.71
N SER A 29 3.59 3.79 9.91
CA SER A 29 3.61 5.20 9.56
C SER A 29 5.02 5.69 9.26
N LYS A 30 5.15 6.55 8.24
CA LYS A 30 6.41 7.24 7.93
C LYS A 30 6.91 8.06 9.13
N SER A 31 6.00 8.70 9.87
CA SER A 31 6.34 9.52 11.05
C SER A 31 6.90 8.71 12.22
N TYR A 32 6.54 7.43 12.33
CA TYR A 32 7.07 6.53 13.36
C TYR A 32 8.35 5.83 12.94
N ASN A 33 8.79 6.04 11.68
CA ASN A 33 9.95 5.39 11.09
C ASN A 33 9.90 3.84 11.23
N ASN A 34 8.70 3.26 11.19
CA ASN A 34 8.44 1.83 11.35
C ASN A 34 7.92 1.18 10.04
N THR A 35 8.19 1.80 8.90
CA THR A 35 7.67 1.36 7.59
C THR A 35 8.53 0.28 6.92
N ILE A 36 7.89 -0.49 6.05
CA ILE A 36 8.56 -1.32 5.04
C ILE A 36 8.26 -0.68 3.67
N PRO A 37 9.23 -0.03 3.01
CA PRO A 37 9.00 0.56 1.69
C PRO A 37 8.68 -0.54 0.66
N LEU A 38 7.60 -0.35 -0.10
CA LEU A 38 7.07 -1.36 -1.03
C LEU A 38 8.12 -1.84 -2.04
N PHE A 39 8.82 -0.92 -2.70
CA PHE A 39 9.86 -1.23 -3.68
C PHE A 39 11.28 -1.07 -3.13
N ALA A 40 11.48 -1.38 -1.85
CA ALA A 40 12.83 -1.48 -1.32
C ALA A 40 13.63 -2.56 -2.07
N PRO A 41 14.93 -2.33 -2.35
CA PRO A 41 15.79 -3.38 -2.90
C PRO A 41 15.75 -4.63 -2.02
N GLU A 42 15.88 -5.81 -2.63
CA GLU A 42 15.73 -7.10 -1.95
C GLU A 42 16.51 -7.19 -0.63
N LYS A 43 17.80 -6.82 -0.66
CA LYS A 43 18.67 -6.82 0.54
C LYS A 43 18.11 -5.93 1.66
N ARG A 44 17.54 -4.78 1.31
CA ARG A 44 16.93 -3.83 2.27
C ARG A 44 15.61 -4.38 2.80
N LEU A 45 14.77 -4.95 1.94
CA LEU A 45 13.52 -5.61 2.34
C LEU A 45 13.79 -6.71 3.37
N ARG A 46 14.72 -7.63 3.07
CA ARG A 46 15.11 -8.70 3.98
C ARG A 46 15.57 -8.14 5.33
N LYS A 47 16.45 -7.13 5.31
CA LYS A 47 16.95 -6.49 6.53
C LYS A 47 15.82 -5.87 7.38
N LEU A 48 14.81 -5.30 6.75
CA LEU A 48 13.67 -4.71 7.46
C LEU A 48 12.76 -5.78 8.07
N ILE A 49 12.43 -6.84 7.30
CA ILE A 49 11.60 -7.95 7.80
C ILE A 49 12.28 -8.65 8.99
N MET A 50 13.59 -8.85 8.92
CA MET A 50 14.35 -9.46 10.03
C MET A 50 14.31 -8.63 11.32
N LYS A 51 14.10 -7.31 11.21
CA LYS A 51 13.99 -6.38 12.35
C LYS A 51 12.60 -6.31 12.98
N ILE A 52 11.58 -6.94 12.38
CA ILE A 52 10.23 -6.94 12.97
C ILE A 52 10.31 -7.50 14.39
N LYS A 53 9.76 -6.75 15.35
CA LYS A 53 9.73 -7.16 16.75
C LYS A 53 8.86 -8.40 16.93
N THR A 54 9.35 -9.34 17.72
CA THR A 54 8.66 -10.55 18.17
C THR A 54 8.85 -10.69 19.67
N ASN A 55 8.19 -11.66 20.30
CA ASN A 55 8.39 -12.00 21.70
C ASN A 55 9.55 -13.01 21.89
N SER A 56 9.76 -13.46 23.13
CA SER A 56 10.85 -14.36 23.52
C SER A 56 10.48 -15.85 23.48
N LEU A 57 9.35 -16.25 22.88
CA LEU A 57 8.99 -17.67 22.76
C LEU A 57 10.01 -18.42 21.91
N GLU A 58 10.43 -19.59 22.39
CA GLU A 58 11.40 -20.47 21.79
C GLU A 58 10.82 -21.24 20.58
N PRO A 59 11.68 -21.82 19.72
CA PRO A 59 11.25 -22.79 18.72
C PRO A 59 10.53 -23.99 19.36
N GLY A 60 9.40 -24.41 18.78
CA GLY A 60 8.55 -25.48 19.31
C GLY A 60 7.48 -25.02 20.29
N GLU A 61 7.58 -23.80 20.84
CA GLU A 61 6.49 -23.22 21.65
C GLU A 61 5.39 -22.65 20.74
N PRO A 62 4.10 -23.00 20.95
CA PRO A 62 2.99 -22.45 20.20
C PRO A 62 2.93 -20.91 20.25
N LYS A 63 2.56 -20.28 19.14
CA LYS A 63 2.57 -18.82 18.97
C LYS A 63 1.17 -18.31 18.63
N ASP A 64 0.78 -17.21 19.28
CA ASP A 64 -0.48 -16.51 18.97
C ASP A 64 -0.32 -15.66 17.69
N THR A 65 -1.34 -15.70 16.83
CA THR A 65 -1.42 -14.89 15.61
C THR A 65 -2.05 -13.52 15.85
N GLY A 66 -2.88 -13.35 16.88
CA GLY A 66 -3.66 -12.13 17.14
C GLY A 66 -2.82 -10.87 17.39
N ASP A 67 -1.62 -11.01 17.95
CA ASP A 67 -0.68 -9.90 18.16
C ASP A 67 0.60 -9.99 17.31
N SER A 68 0.66 -10.93 16.35
CA SER A 68 1.86 -11.12 15.55
C SER A 68 1.88 -10.20 14.34
N THR A 69 2.78 -9.21 14.36
CA THR A 69 3.03 -8.34 13.20
C THR A 69 3.45 -9.13 11.95
N LEU A 70 4.20 -10.23 12.13
CA LEU A 70 4.61 -11.09 11.03
C LEU A 70 3.39 -11.74 10.36
N TYR A 71 2.44 -12.23 11.15
CA TYR A 71 1.20 -12.81 10.66
C TYR A 71 0.31 -11.77 10.00
N ASP A 72 0.12 -10.60 10.63
CA ASP A 72 -0.71 -9.52 10.08
C ASP A 72 -0.22 -9.07 8.69
N ILE A 73 1.10 -8.94 8.52
CA ILE A 73 1.70 -8.61 7.23
C ILE A 73 1.54 -9.77 6.25
N TYR A 74 1.79 -11.03 6.66
CA TYR A 74 1.62 -12.19 5.77
C TYR A 74 0.19 -12.28 5.21
N LYS A 75 -0.79 -12.21 6.11
CA LYS A 75 -2.23 -12.29 5.79
C LYS A 75 -2.69 -11.22 4.80
N ALA A 76 -2.05 -10.05 4.81
CA ALA A 76 -2.38 -8.97 3.88
C ALA A 76 -2.06 -9.29 2.42
N PHE A 77 -1.15 -10.25 2.16
CA PHE A 77 -0.79 -10.69 0.81
C PHE A 77 -1.29 -12.10 0.48
N ALA A 78 -1.63 -12.88 1.50
CA ALA A 78 -1.96 -14.29 1.39
C ALA A 78 -3.45 -14.53 1.12
N SER A 79 -3.74 -15.62 0.42
CA SER A 79 -5.08 -16.19 0.35
C SER A 79 -5.52 -16.77 1.71
N ALA A 80 -6.81 -17.07 1.84
CA ALA A 80 -7.35 -17.71 3.05
C ALA A 80 -6.66 -19.05 3.35
N GLY A 81 -6.40 -19.88 2.33
CA GLY A 81 -5.73 -21.17 2.51
C GLY A 81 -4.27 -21.05 2.95
N GLU A 82 -3.52 -20.13 2.34
CA GLU A 82 -2.13 -19.84 2.75
C GLU A 82 -2.08 -19.28 4.18
N THR A 83 -3.06 -18.47 4.57
CA THR A 83 -3.18 -17.92 5.92
C THR A 83 -3.42 -19.03 6.95
N MET A 84 -4.35 -19.95 6.68
CA MET A 84 -4.62 -21.11 7.55
C MET A 84 -3.38 -22.00 7.70
N ALA A 85 -2.60 -22.18 6.63
CA ALA A 85 -1.36 -22.95 6.70
C ALA A 85 -0.34 -22.29 7.65
N ILE A 86 -0.20 -20.96 7.63
CA ILE A 86 0.65 -20.24 8.59
C ILE A 86 0.12 -20.33 10.01
N GLU A 87 -1.19 -20.24 10.22
CA GLU A 87 -1.81 -20.40 11.55
C GLU A 87 -1.46 -21.75 12.16
N GLN A 88 -1.52 -22.82 11.35
CA GLN A 88 -1.12 -24.16 11.78
C GLN A 88 0.37 -24.20 12.17
N ARG A 89 1.26 -23.60 11.38
CA ARG A 89 2.69 -23.53 11.71
C ARG A 89 2.98 -22.74 12.99
N TYR A 90 2.19 -21.70 13.26
CA TYR A 90 2.24 -20.95 14.52
C TYR A 90 1.84 -21.84 15.70
N ALA A 91 0.75 -22.61 15.57
CA ALA A 91 0.30 -23.56 16.59
C ALA A 91 1.32 -24.68 16.85
N GLU A 92 2.02 -25.14 15.81
CA GLU A 92 3.12 -26.11 15.91
C GLU A 92 4.44 -25.51 16.43
N GLY A 93 4.50 -24.19 16.61
CA GLY A 93 5.60 -23.51 17.26
C GLY A 93 6.77 -23.12 16.35
N ILE A 94 6.53 -22.82 15.08
CA ILE A 94 7.53 -22.27 14.12
C ILE A 94 8.49 -21.26 14.77
N ALA A 95 9.79 -21.35 14.49
CA ALA A 95 10.76 -20.40 15.02
C ALA A 95 10.56 -19.00 14.43
N TRP A 96 10.77 -17.92 15.22
CA TRP A 96 10.62 -16.55 14.72
C TRP A 96 11.56 -16.21 13.55
N GLY A 97 12.79 -16.73 13.58
CA GLY A 97 13.75 -16.55 12.49
C GLY A 97 13.28 -17.20 11.20
N GLU A 98 12.66 -18.38 11.30
CA GLU A 98 12.09 -19.08 10.16
C GLU A 98 10.86 -18.35 9.61
N MET A 99 9.94 -17.92 10.48
CA MET A 99 8.77 -17.15 10.04
C MET A 99 9.15 -15.83 9.35
N LYS A 100 10.20 -15.14 9.86
CA LYS A 100 10.76 -13.94 9.21
C LYS A 100 11.34 -14.25 7.83
N GLN A 101 12.01 -15.39 7.67
CA GLN A 101 12.57 -15.80 6.39
C GLN A 101 11.44 -16.12 5.40
N GLN A 102 10.43 -16.88 5.82
CA GLN A 102 9.26 -17.19 4.99
C GLN A 102 8.51 -15.92 4.56
N LEU A 103 8.29 -14.98 5.49
CA LEU A 103 7.65 -13.71 5.16
C LEU A 103 8.44 -12.92 4.12
N PHE A 104 9.78 -12.89 4.25
CA PHE A 104 10.63 -12.23 3.28
C PHE A 104 10.52 -12.85 1.89
N GLU A 105 10.64 -14.18 1.80
CA GLU A 105 10.55 -14.90 0.53
C GLU A 105 9.20 -14.65 -0.14
N TYR A 106 8.12 -14.80 0.63
CA TYR A 106 6.76 -14.62 0.14
C TYR A 106 6.50 -13.21 -0.39
N ILE A 107 6.83 -12.17 0.39
CA ILE A 107 6.64 -10.78 -0.05
C ILE A 107 7.54 -10.49 -1.25
N ASN A 108 8.81 -10.89 -1.21
CA ASN A 108 9.77 -10.58 -2.26
C ASN A 108 9.30 -11.15 -3.60
N GLU A 109 8.80 -12.39 -3.61
CA GLU A 109 8.24 -13.02 -4.81
C GLU A 109 7.01 -12.26 -5.34
N LYS A 110 6.05 -11.95 -4.48
CA LYS A 110 4.80 -11.25 -4.86
C LYS A 110 5.06 -9.88 -5.48
N ILE A 111 6.02 -9.13 -4.94
CA ILE A 111 6.28 -7.75 -5.39
C ILE A 111 7.34 -7.66 -6.48
N LYS A 112 8.07 -8.75 -6.77
CA LYS A 112 9.18 -8.73 -7.75
C LYS A 112 8.76 -8.16 -9.10
N PRO A 113 7.65 -8.59 -9.75
CA PRO A 113 7.26 -8.05 -11.05
C PRO A 113 6.97 -6.54 -10.99
N ALA A 114 6.28 -6.09 -9.94
CA ALA A 114 5.98 -4.68 -9.75
C ALA A 114 7.23 -3.84 -9.42
N ARG A 115 8.22 -4.43 -8.73
CA ARG A 115 9.52 -3.78 -8.46
C ARG A 115 10.33 -3.61 -9.74
N GLU A 116 10.37 -4.63 -10.60
CA GLU A 116 11.05 -4.56 -11.90
C GLU A 116 10.42 -3.47 -12.79
N GLU A 117 9.09 -3.39 -12.81
CA GLU A 117 8.38 -2.33 -13.52
C GLU A 117 8.64 -0.94 -12.94
N TYR A 118 8.65 -0.82 -11.60
CA TYR A 118 9.01 0.42 -10.92
C TYR A 118 10.43 0.87 -11.26
N GLU A 119 11.40 -0.05 -11.30
CA GLU A 119 12.78 0.23 -11.68
C GLU A 119 12.90 0.63 -13.15
N ARG A 120 12.15 -0.02 -14.06
CA ARG A 120 12.07 0.36 -15.47
C ARG A 120 11.55 1.80 -15.63
N LEU A 121 10.48 2.15 -14.93
CA LEU A 121 9.89 3.51 -14.97
C LEU A 121 10.82 4.56 -14.38
N LEU A 122 11.60 4.22 -13.34
CA LEU A 122 12.62 5.13 -12.82
C LEU A 122 13.80 5.34 -13.78
N ALA A 123 14.15 4.31 -14.57
CA ALA A 123 15.19 4.40 -15.59
C ALA A 123 14.75 5.21 -16.82
N ASP A 124 13.44 5.34 -17.04
CA ASP A 124 12.85 6.16 -18.11
C ASP A 124 11.83 7.19 -17.56
N PRO A 125 12.30 8.30 -16.97
CA PRO A 125 11.42 9.35 -16.46
C PRO A 125 10.56 10.00 -17.55
N ALA A 126 10.99 9.96 -18.82
CA ALA A 126 10.24 10.54 -19.93
C ALA A 126 8.97 9.74 -20.22
N ALA A 127 9.00 8.41 -20.09
CA ALA A 127 7.79 7.59 -20.17
C ALA A 127 6.77 7.92 -19.07
N VAL A 128 7.24 8.19 -17.84
CA VAL A 128 6.37 8.60 -16.73
C VAL A 128 5.74 9.96 -17.03
N GLU A 129 6.53 10.95 -17.45
CA GLU A 129 6.04 12.28 -17.79
C GLU A 129 5.02 12.24 -18.93
N ALA A 130 5.31 11.46 -19.99
CA ALA A 130 4.39 11.31 -21.12
C ALA A 130 3.03 10.76 -20.69
N GLU A 131 2.99 9.81 -19.76
CA GLU A 131 1.73 9.27 -19.25
C GLU A 131 0.98 10.26 -18.35
N LEU A 132 1.71 11.03 -17.53
CA LEU A 132 1.13 12.11 -16.72
C LEU A 132 0.52 13.21 -17.61
N VAL A 133 1.19 13.59 -18.70
CA VAL A 133 0.68 14.58 -19.67
C VAL A 133 -0.64 14.11 -20.29
N LYS A 134 -0.72 12.86 -20.77
CA LYS A 134 -1.98 12.29 -21.31
C LYS A 134 -3.10 12.29 -20.26
N GLY A 135 -2.77 11.99 -19.00
CA GLY A 135 -3.72 12.08 -17.89
C GLY A 135 -4.23 13.50 -17.67
N ALA A 136 -3.32 14.47 -17.71
CA ALA A 136 -3.65 15.89 -17.56
C ALA A 136 -4.49 16.42 -18.74
N GLU A 137 -4.22 15.98 -19.97
CA GLU A 137 -5.02 16.32 -21.15
C GLU A 137 -6.46 15.82 -21.01
N ARG A 138 -6.65 14.52 -20.70
CA ARG A 138 -7.98 13.94 -20.44
C ARG A 138 -8.73 14.66 -19.33
N ALA A 139 -8.04 15.01 -18.24
CA ALA A 139 -8.65 15.75 -17.14
C ALA A 139 -9.05 17.18 -17.57
N ARG A 140 -8.23 17.85 -18.40
CA ARG A 140 -8.50 19.20 -18.91
C ARG A 140 -9.68 19.24 -19.88
N GLU A 141 -9.86 18.22 -20.71
CA GLU A 141 -11.02 18.11 -21.60
C GLU A 141 -12.33 18.21 -20.83
N ILE A 142 -12.37 17.70 -19.59
CA ILE A 142 -13.54 17.78 -18.70
C ILE A 142 -13.53 19.10 -17.91
N ALA A 143 -12.41 19.46 -17.31
CA ALA A 143 -12.33 20.58 -16.38
C ALA A 143 -12.44 21.96 -17.06
N VAL A 144 -11.93 22.12 -18.28
CA VAL A 144 -11.90 23.42 -18.97
C VAL A 144 -13.31 23.91 -19.36
N PRO A 145 -14.15 23.11 -20.02
CA PRO A 145 -15.53 23.51 -20.31
C PRO A 145 -16.32 23.80 -19.03
N TYR A 146 -16.17 22.93 -18.02
CA TYR A 146 -16.87 23.07 -16.74
C TYR A 146 -16.44 24.34 -15.97
N LEU A 147 -15.16 24.68 -15.98
CA LEU A 147 -14.67 25.93 -15.41
C LEU A 147 -15.20 27.15 -16.19
N ALA A 148 -15.38 27.05 -17.51
CA ALA A 148 -15.99 28.13 -18.29
C ALA A 148 -17.46 28.37 -17.90
N GLU A 149 -18.22 27.31 -17.66
CA GLU A 149 -19.60 27.38 -17.13
C GLU A 149 -19.63 28.04 -15.75
N ILE A 150 -18.76 27.61 -14.83
CA ILE A 150 -18.60 28.22 -13.49
C ILE A 150 -18.29 29.71 -13.63
N ARG A 151 -17.31 30.08 -14.46
CA ARG A 151 -16.90 31.48 -14.68
C ARG A 151 -18.06 32.32 -15.21
N HIS A 152 -18.83 31.79 -16.15
CA HIS A 152 -20.02 32.47 -16.67
C HIS A 152 -21.07 32.68 -15.57
N ALA A 153 -21.35 31.64 -14.77
CA ALA A 153 -22.32 31.69 -13.69
C ALA A 153 -21.96 32.76 -12.64
N VAL A 154 -20.67 32.92 -12.31
CA VAL A 154 -20.20 33.95 -11.36
C VAL A 154 -19.93 35.32 -12.00
N GLY A 155 -20.29 35.51 -13.27
CA GLY A 155 -20.20 36.80 -13.97
C GLY A 155 -18.84 37.14 -14.56
N ILE A 156 -17.87 36.22 -14.55
CA ILE A 156 -16.58 36.38 -15.24
C ILE A 156 -16.75 35.95 -16.70
N ARG A 157 -17.25 36.88 -17.52
CA ARG A 157 -17.51 36.68 -18.95
C ARG A 157 -17.09 37.92 -19.75
N ALA A 158 -16.91 37.74 -21.06
CA ALA A 158 -16.65 38.86 -21.95
C ALA A 158 -17.79 39.89 -21.86
N LEU A 159 -17.44 41.17 -21.83
CA LEU A 159 -18.38 42.26 -22.03
C LEU A 159 -18.70 42.26 -23.52
N ALA A 160 -19.94 41.95 -23.86
CA ALA A 160 -20.42 42.06 -25.24
C ALA A 160 -20.28 43.50 -25.75
#